data_AF-A0A800BXV3-F1
#
_entry.id   AF-A0A800BXV3-F1
#
_cell.length_a   1.000
_cell.length_b   1.000
_cell.length_c   1.000
_cell.angle_alpha   90.00
_cell.angle_beta   90.00
_cell.angle_gamma   90.00
#
_symmetry.space_group_name_H-M   'P 1'
#
loop_
_entity.id
_entity.type
_entity.pdbx_description
1 polymer ?
#
loop_
_entity_poly.entity_id
_entity_poly.type
_entity_poly.pdbx_seq_one_letter_code
_entity_poly.pdbx_strand_id
1 'polypeptide(L)'
;QPEDLLKFGLIPELVGRLPVIATMQELEEEDLIRILKEPKNALTKQYERLFDFEGIRLRFTEGAMVAIAQKALKRKSGARGLRSVMEEAMLDVMYELPSKKNVQECVISEQVINDGDYPVILYSNEPEKKQLESTG
;
A
#
# COMPACT_ATOMS: atom_id res chain seq x y z
N GLN A 1 -5.46 -30.57 19.92
CA GLN A 1 -6.04 -29.20 19.86
C GLN A 1 -6.10 -28.52 21.24
N PRO A 2 -6.96 -28.89 22.22
CA PRO A 2 -6.86 -28.31 23.58
C PRO A 2 -5.63 -28.81 24.34
N GLU A 3 -5.20 -30.05 24.09
CA GLU A 3 -3.97 -30.61 24.67
C GLU A 3 -2.71 -29.85 24.25
N ASP A 4 -2.68 -29.30 23.03
CA ASP A 4 -1.58 -28.48 22.56
C ASP A 4 -1.55 -27.16 23.32
N LEU A 5 -2.71 -26.54 23.54
CA LEU A 5 -2.86 -25.33 24.36
C LEU A 5 -2.38 -25.56 25.81
N LEU A 6 -2.67 -26.74 26.39
CA LEU A 6 -2.16 -27.13 27.70
C LEU A 6 -0.63 -27.31 27.69
N LYS A 7 -0.06 -27.94 26.65
CA LYS A 7 1.39 -28.06 26.46
C LYS A 7 2.08 -26.70 26.27
N PHE A 8 1.39 -25.73 25.66
CA PHE A 8 1.83 -24.33 25.54
C PHE A 8 1.67 -23.52 26.85
N GLY A 9 1.17 -24.14 27.93
CA GLY A 9 1.13 -23.55 29.27
C GLY A 9 -0.19 -22.88 29.66
N LEU A 10 -1.25 -23.04 28.86
CA LEU A 10 -2.59 -22.56 29.23
C LEU A 10 -3.20 -23.50 30.28
N ILE A 11 -3.89 -22.93 31.28
CA ILE A 11 -4.52 -23.71 32.35
C ILE A 11 -5.84 -24.36 31.89
N PRO A 12 -6.20 -25.56 32.39
CA PRO A 12 -7.42 -26.26 31.99
C PRO A 12 -8.72 -25.47 32.18
N GLU A 13 -8.82 -24.68 33.26
CA GLU A 13 -10.00 -23.85 33.54
C GLU A 13 -10.21 -22.75 32.50
N LEU A 14 -9.12 -22.23 31.92
CA LEU A 14 -9.16 -21.20 30.89
C LEU A 14 -9.52 -21.82 29.53
N VAL A 15 -8.90 -22.95 29.18
CA VAL A 15 -9.21 -23.68 27.94
C VAL A 15 -10.67 -24.16 27.95
N GLY A 16 -11.17 -24.62 29.10
CA GLY A 16 -12.57 -25.02 29.27
C GLY A 16 -13.58 -23.88 29.12
N ARG A 17 -13.16 -22.61 29.25
CA ARG A 17 -13.98 -21.41 29.03
C ARG A 17 -13.90 -20.85 27.61
N LEU A 18 -13.15 -21.48 26.71
CA LEU A 18 -13.02 -21.10 25.30
C LEU A 18 -13.73 -22.13 24.41
N PRO A 19 -15.08 -22.13 24.37
CA PRO A 19 -15.85 -23.14 23.65
C PRO A 19 -15.73 -23.05 22.12
N VAL A 20 -15.20 -21.93 21.60
CA VAL A 20 -15.05 -21.68 20.16
C VAL A 20 -13.59 -21.42 19.86
N ILE A 21 -13.02 -22.24 18.96
CA ILE A 21 -11.68 -22.09 18.43
C ILE A 21 -11.81 -21.78 16.94
N ALA A 22 -11.22 -20.67 16.50
CA ALA A 22 -11.14 -20.29 15.10
C ALA A 22 -9.67 -20.21 14.69
N THR A 23 -9.31 -20.88 13.60
CA THR A 23 -7.98 -20.84 13.01
C THR A 23 -7.99 -19.93 11.79
N MET A 24 -6.94 -19.11 11.63
CA MET A 24 -6.76 -18.29 10.44
C MET A 24 -5.88 -19.02 9.43
N GLN A 25 -6.17 -18.83 8.14
CA GLN A 25 -5.32 -19.29 7.06
C GLN A 25 -4.11 -18.36 6.91
N GLU A 26 -2.99 -18.91 6.45
CA GLU A 26 -1.86 -18.07 6.05
C GLU A 26 -2.22 -17.29 4.78
N LEU A 27 -1.67 -16.07 4.66
CA LEU A 27 -1.93 -15.21 3.51
C LEU A 27 -1.07 -15.63 2.34
N GLU A 28 -1.70 -15.85 1.19
CA GLU A 28 -1.02 -16.10 -0.07
C GLU A 28 -0.87 -14.81 -0.89
N GLU A 29 -0.15 -14.88 -2.02
CA GLU A 29 0.11 -13.72 -2.87
C GLU A 29 -1.21 -13.06 -3.34
N GLU A 30 -2.16 -13.88 -3.75
CA GLU A 30 -3.47 -13.43 -4.21
C GLU A 30 -4.25 -12.71 -3.10
N ASP A 31 -4.19 -13.21 -1.86
CA ASP A 31 -4.84 -12.57 -0.72
C ASP A 31 -4.27 -11.17 -0.47
N LEU A 32 -2.94 -11.03 -0.58
CA LEU A 32 -2.28 -9.74 -0.41
C LEU A 32 -2.65 -8.75 -1.51
N ILE A 33 -2.72 -9.20 -2.77
CA ILE A 33 -3.20 -8.37 -3.89
C ILE A 33 -4.64 -7.93 -3.64
N ARG A 34 -5.51 -8.84 -3.18
CA ARG A 34 -6.89 -8.52 -2.83
C ARG A 34 -6.96 -7.50 -1.70
N ILE A 35 -6.16 -7.64 -0.65
CA ILE A 35 -6.06 -6.67 0.45
C ILE A 35 -5.63 -5.28 -0.05
N LEU A 36 -4.77 -5.22 -1.07
CA LEU A 36 -4.35 -3.96 -1.69
C LEU A 36 -5.41 -3.34 -2.60
N LYS A 37 -6.44 -4.07 -3.08
CA LYS A 37 -7.44 -3.54 -4.04
C LYS A 37 -8.86 -3.44 -3.49
N GLU A 38 -9.35 -4.51 -2.87
CA GLU A 38 -10.78 -4.69 -2.59
C GLU A 38 -11.23 -3.88 -1.37
N PRO A 39 -10.55 -3.90 -0.21
CA PRO A 39 -11.03 -3.24 0.99
C PRO A 39 -11.30 -1.75 0.77
N LYS A 40 -12.32 -1.22 1.46
CA LYS A 40 -12.65 0.21 1.44
C LYS A 40 -11.46 1.07 1.89
N ASN A 41 -10.65 0.53 2.81
CA ASN A 41 -9.47 1.16 3.39
C ASN A 41 -8.17 0.50 2.88
N ALA A 42 -8.16 -0.01 1.65
CA ALA A 42 -6.93 -0.55 1.05
C ALA A 42 -5.82 0.51 0.96
N LEU A 43 -4.55 0.09 1.03
CA LEU A 43 -3.41 1.01 1.04
C LEU A 43 -3.34 1.84 -0.26
N THR A 44 -3.54 1.22 -1.42
CA THR A 44 -3.55 1.93 -2.72
C THR A 44 -4.55 3.07 -2.72
N LYS A 45 -5.79 2.83 -2.30
CA LYS A 45 -6.86 3.84 -2.17
C LYS A 45 -6.51 4.95 -1.19
N GLN A 46 -5.74 4.66 -0.14
CA GLN A 46 -5.26 5.69 0.79
C GLN A 46 -4.26 6.62 0.12
N TYR A 47 -3.29 6.07 -0.62
CA TYR A 47 -2.33 6.86 -1.39
C TYR A 47 -2.99 7.61 -2.55
N GLU A 48 -3.90 6.98 -3.28
CA GLU A 48 -4.67 7.62 -4.34
C GLU A 48 -5.39 8.87 -3.83
N ARG A 49 -6.08 8.77 -2.68
CA ARG A 49 -6.71 9.94 -2.05
C ARG A 49 -5.70 10.98 -1.59
N LEU A 50 -4.55 10.57 -1.07
CA LEU A 50 -3.51 11.50 -0.62
C LEU A 50 -3.00 12.36 -1.79
N PHE A 51 -2.76 11.74 -2.95
CA PHE A 51 -2.34 12.43 -4.17
C PHE A 51 -3.46 13.24 -4.82
N ASP A 52 -4.72 12.79 -4.70
CA ASP A 52 -5.89 13.52 -5.19
C ASP A 52 -6.05 14.89 -4.50
N PHE A 53 -5.65 15.02 -3.22
CA PHE A 53 -5.61 16.32 -2.53
C PHE A 53 -4.63 17.32 -3.17
N GLU A 54 -3.59 16.83 -3.83
CA GLU A 54 -2.60 17.63 -4.59
C GLU A 54 -3.00 17.79 -6.07
N GLY A 55 -4.17 17.28 -6.47
CA GLY A 55 -4.63 17.29 -7.86
C GLY A 55 -3.89 16.31 -8.77
N ILE A 56 -3.15 15.35 -8.21
CA ILE A 56 -2.37 14.35 -8.95
C ILE A 56 -3.13 13.02 -8.95
N ARG A 57 -3.38 12.46 -10.13
CA ARG A 57 -3.92 11.10 -10.23
C ARG A 57 -2.82 10.07 -9.99
N LEU A 58 -2.96 9.22 -8.98
CA LEU A 58 -2.05 8.09 -8.76
C LEU A 58 -2.65 6.80 -9.34
N ARG A 59 -1.84 6.00 -10.03
CA ARG A 59 -2.24 4.66 -10.50
C ARG A 59 -1.15 3.64 -10.24
N PHE A 60 -1.56 2.45 -9.82
CA PHE A 60 -0.69 1.28 -9.69
C PHE A 60 -0.94 0.33 -10.85
N THR A 61 0.12 -0.10 -11.52
CA THR A 61 0.01 -1.17 -12.53
C THR A 61 -0.24 -2.52 -11.86
N GLU A 62 -0.80 -3.47 -12.61
CA GLU A 62 -0.96 -4.85 -12.12
C GLU A 62 0.38 -5.47 -11.67
N GLY A 63 1.46 -5.23 -12.43
CA GLY A 63 2.81 -5.69 -12.07
C GLY A 63 3.29 -5.10 -10.74
N ALA A 64 3.02 -3.81 -10.47
CA ALA A 64 3.35 -3.21 -9.17
C ALA A 64 2.64 -3.91 -8.02
N MET A 65 1.36 -4.26 -8.20
CA MET A 65 0.56 -4.93 -7.16
C MET A 65 1.11 -6.32 -6.82
N VAL A 66 1.48 -7.08 -7.86
CA VAL A 66 2.14 -8.39 -7.71
C VAL A 66 3.50 -8.23 -7.01
N ALA A 67 4.32 -7.27 -7.45
CA ALA A 67 5.63 -7.01 -6.87
C ALA A 67 5.53 -6.65 -5.37
N ILE A 68 4.57 -5.81 -4.99
CA ILE A 68 4.34 -5.43 -3.58
C ILE A 68 3.98 -6.67 -2.75
N ALA A 69 3.06 -7.50 -3.24
CA ALA A 69 2.64 -8.73 -2.56
C ALA A 69 3.81 -9.71 -2.38
N GLN A 70 4.60 -9.95 -3.42
CA GLN A 70 5.78 -10.82 -3.37
C GLN A 70 6.84 -10.31 -2.39
N LYS A 71 7.13 -9.00 -2.40
CA LYS A 71 8.10 -8.38 -1.48
C LYS A 71 7.61 -8.49 -0.03
N ALA A 72 6.30 -8.34 0.21
CA ALA A 72 5.71 -8.49 1.54
C ALA A 72 5.73 -9.94 2.05
N LEU A 73 5.44 -10.93 1.20
CA LEU A 73 5.55 -12.36 1.53
C LEU A 73 6.98 -12.72 1.95
N LYS A 74 7.97 -12.27 1.19
CA LYS A 74 9.40 -12.51 1.51
C LYS A 74 9.79 -11.96 2.88
N ARG A 75 9.14 -10.89 3.36
CA ARG A 75 9.38 -10.28 4.68
C ARG A 75 8.70 -11.03 5.84
N LYS A 76 7.94 -12.11 5.59
CA LYS A 76 7.25 -12.95 6.59
C LYS A 76 6.41 -12.18 7.63
N SER A 77 5.91 -11.01 7.26
CA SER A 77 5.11 -10.14 8.14
C SER A 77 3.65 -10.03 7.70
N GLY A 78 3.23 -10.85 6.73
CA GLY A 78 1.86 -10.90 6.20
C GLY A 78 1.39 -9.52 5.70
N ALA A 79 0.13 -9.18 5.97
CA ALA A 79 -0.47 -7.90 5.56
C ALA A 79 0.24 -6.67 6.14
N ARG A 80 0.95 -6.79 7.28
CA ARG A 80 1.74 -5.68 7.83
C ARG A 80 2.93 -5.34 6.92
N GLY A 81 3.49 -6.34 6.25
CA GLY A 81 4.58 -6.17 5.30
C GLY A 81 4.21 -5.29 4.10
N LEU A 82 2.95 -5.30 3.68
CA LEU A 82 2.45 -4.46 2.59
C LEU A 82 2.68 -2.97 2.86
N ARG A 83 2.40 -2.53 4.09
CA ARG A 83 2.58 -1.12 4.48
C ARG A 83 4.05 -0.73 4.39
N SER A 84 4.95 -1.55 4.93
CA SER A 84 6.38 -1.25 4.90
C SER A 84 6.95 -1.21 3.47
N VAL A 85 6.51 -2.10 2.59
CA VAL A 85 6.93 -2.08 1.17
C VAL A 85 6.42 -0.82 0.46
N MET A 86 5.16 -0.44 0.72
CA MET A 86 4.55 0.77 0.17
C MET A 86 5.24 2.05 0.66
N GLU A 87 5.50 2.17 1.97
CA GLU A 87 6.17 3.33 2.55
C GLU A 87 7.58 3.53 1.97
N GLU A 88 8.32 2.43 1.77
CA GLU A 88 9.64 2.44 1.15
C GLU A 88 9.58 2.90 -0.31
N ALA A 89 8.69 2.30 -1.12
CA ALA A 89 8.59 2.63 -2.55
C ALA A 89 8.01 4.03 -2.82
N MET A 90 7.17 4.54 -1.93
CA MET A 90 6.50 5.83 -2.11
C MET A 90 7.29 7.00 -1.50
N LEU A 91 8.37 6.75 -0.74
CA LEU A 91 9.11 7.80 -0.03
C LEU A 91 9.60 8.91 -0.98
N ASP A 92 10.36 8.53 -2.01
CA ASP A 92 10.94 9.47 -2.96
C ASP A 92 9.84 10.14 -3.81
N VAL A 93 8.83 9.35 -4.19
CA VAL A 93 7.65 9.80 -4.94
C VAL A 93 6.92 10.91 -4.18
N MET A 94 6.70 10.73 -2.88
CA MET A 94 6.03 11.72 -2.01
C MET A 94 6.89 12.94 -1.73
N TYR A 95 8.22 12.81 -1.75
CA TYR A 95 9.13 13.94 -1.55
C TYR A 95 9.23 14.82 -2.80
N GLU A 96 9.33 14.20 -3.98
CA GLU A 96 9.63 14.91 -5.21
C GLU A 96 8.40 15.46 -5.92
N LEU A 97 7.30 14.69 -5.99
CA LEU A 97 6.12 15.07 -6.78
C LEU A 97 5.49 16.40 -6.36
N PRO A 98 5.32 16.73 -5.06
CA PRO A 98 4.75 18.00 -4.66
C PRO A 98 5.56 19.22 -5.12
N SER A 99 6.85 19.06 -5.38
CA SER A 99 7.72 20.14 -5.86
C SER A 99 7.64 20.34 -7.39
N LYS A 100 7.00 19.42 -8.12
CA LYS A 100 6.93 19.45 -9.58
C LYS A 100 5.67 20.17 -10.04
N LYS A 101 5.83 21.10 -10.98
CA LYS A 101 4.71 21.85 -11.56
C LYS A 101 4.02 21.03 -12.66
N ASN A 102 2.71 21.25 -12.80
CA ASN A 102 1.87 20.70 -13.87
C ASN A 102 1.83 19.17 -13.94
N VAL A 103 2.08 18.47 -12.83
CA VAL A 103 1.89 17.01 -12.78
C VAL A 103 0.40 16.71 -12.81
N GLN A 104 -0.01 15.88 -13.76
CA GLN A 104 -1.39 15.40 -13.88
C GLN A 104 -1.55 13.99 -13.31
N GLU A 105 -0.57 13.13 -13.56
CA GLU A 105 -0.66 11.72 -13.20
C GLU A 105 0.69 11.10 -12.87
N CYS A 106 0.71 10.20 -11.90
CA CYS A 106 1.83 9.38 -11.51
C CYS A 106 1.44 7.89 -11.61
N VAL A 107 2.24 7.10 -12.33
CA VAL A 107 2.03 5.67 -12.51
C VAL A 107 3.17 4.89 -11.88
N ILE A 108 2.82 4.03 -10.92
CA ILE A 108 3.74 3.14 -10.21
C ILE A 108 3.80 1.80 -10.94
N SER A 109 4.99 1.45 -11.44
CA SER A 109 5.27 0.18 -12.11
C SER A 109 5.96 -0.82 -11.18
N GLU A 110 6.12 -2.06 -11.63
CA GLU A 110 6.87 -3.09 -10.90
C GLU A 110 8.35 -2.70 -10.67
N GLN A 111 8.97 -1.95 -11.59
CA GLN A 111 10.36 -1.49 -11.47
C GLN A 111 10.52 -0.52 -10.30
N VAL A 112 9.55 0.37 -10.09
CA VAL A 112 9.53 1.28 -8.92
C VAL A 112 9.55 0.46 -7.62
N ILE A 113 8.80 -0.64 -7.58
CA ILE A 113 8.69 -1.49 -6.38
C ILE A 113 9.94 -2.34 -6.18
N ASN A 114 10.50 -2.92 -7.25
CA ASN A 114 11.61 -3.87 -7.17
C ASN A 114 12.96 -3.17 -7.07
N ASP A 115 13.20 -2.21 -7.95
CA ASP A 115 14.50 -1.62 -8.22
C ASP A 115 14.62 -0.20 -7.68
N GLY A 116 13.52 0.40 -7.20
CA GLY A 116 13.50 1.80 -6.76
C GLY A 116 13.58 2.78 -7.95
N ASP A 117 13.18 2.32 -9.13
CA ASP A 117 13.13 3.16 -10.33
C ASP A 117 12.13 4.30 -10.18
N TYR A 118 12.28 5.31 -11.03
CA TYR A 118 11.45 6.49 -10.98
C TYR A 118 10.07 6.24 -11.63
N PRO A 119 8.96 6.68 -11.02
CA PRO A 119 7.63 6.47 -11.59
C PRO A 119 7.43 7.22 -12.90
N VAL A 120 6.50 6.74 -13.72
CA VAL A 120 6.10 7.43 -14.95
C VAL A 120 5.21 8.61 -14.57
N ILE A 121 5.66 9.82 -14.86
CA ILE A 121 4.92 11.06 -14.60
C ILE A 121 4.39 11.63 -15.90
N LEU A 122 3.09 11.91 -15.94
CA LEU A 122 2.45 12.64 -17.04
C LEU A 122 2.21 14.09 -16.60
N TYR A 123 2.65 15.02 -17.44
CA TYR A 123 2.46 16.45 -17.24
C TYR A 123 1.33 16.97 -18.13
N SER A 124 0.62 17.98 -17.64
CA SER A 124 -0.34 18.72 -18.47
C SER A 124 0.42 19.60 -19.47
N ASN A 125 -0.12 19.71 -20.68
CA ASN A 125 0.37 20.63 -21.70
C ASN A 125 -0.26 22.03 -21.60
N GLU A 126 -0.95 22.36 -20.50
CA GLU A 126 -1.57 23.68 -20.37
C GLU A 126 -0.53 24.73 -19.97
N PRO A 127 -0.47 25.88 -20.68
CA PRO A 127 0.42 26.97 -20.30
C PRO A 127 0.02 27.52 -18.92
N GLU A 128 1.00 27.69 -18.03
CA GLU A 128 0.81 28.29 -16.69
C GLU A 128 0.00 29.59 -16.82
N LYS A 129 -1.25 29.59 -16.35
CA LYS A 129 -2.00 30.83 -16.13
C LYS A 129 -1.29 31.59 -15.01
N LYS A 130 -0.46 32.56 -15.39
CA LYS A 130 0.04 33.58 -14.46
C LYS A 130 -1.16 34.15 -13.72
N GLN A 131 -1.22 33.93 -12.40
CA GLN A 131 -2.08 34.71 -11.54
C GLN A 131 -1.64 36.16 -11.69
N LEU A 132 -2.46 36.97 -12.37
CA LEU A 132 -2.28 38.42 -12.32
C LEU A 132 -2.58 38.82 -10.89
N GLU A 133 -1.54 39.26 -10.17
CA GLU A 133 -1.68 39.94 -8.90
C GLU A 133 -2.55 41.19 -9.12
N SER A 134 -3.83 41.07 -8.81
CA SER A 134 -4.70 42.22 -8.61
C SER A 134 -4.50 42.70 -7.18
N THR A 135 -3.55 43.62 -6.99
CA THR A 135 -3.60 44.51 -5.84
C THR A 135 -3.27 45.90 -6.34
N GLY A 136 -4.29 46.77 -6.29
CA GLY A 136 -4.17 48.20 -6.52
C GLY A 136 -3.61 48.97 -5.33
#